data_AF-A0A965HWB8-F1
#
_entry.id   AF-A0A965HWB8-F1
#
_cell.length_a   1.000
_cell.length_b   1.000
_cell.length_c   1.000
_cell.angle_alpha   90.00
_cell.angle_beta   90.00
_cell.angle_gamma   90.00
#
_symmetry.space_group_name_H-M   'P 1'
#
loop_
_entity.id
_entity.type
_entity.pdbx_description
1 polymer ?
#
loop_
_entity_poly.entity_id
_entity_poly.type
_entity_poly.pdbx_seq_one_letter_code
_entity_poly.pdbx_strand_id
1 'polypeptide(L)'
;MKYLALLALLSSSAFAGGIDSDCTLNGKKLYGKVQVVTSFADFKVEEVHSFPDLKVEKKSSFADDCGEWEFVDSFPDFTIEYVTSFPDFKVEFVSSFPGLP
;
A
#
# COMPACT_ATOMS: atom_id res chain seq x y z
N MET A 1 10.65 -48.92 11.65
CA MET A 1 10.79 -47.63 12.36
C MET A 1 10.25 -46.54 11.45
N LYS A 2 9.05 -46.04 11.75
CA LYS A 2 8.31 -45.05 10.95
C LYS A 2 8.77 -43.66 11.41
N TYR A 3 9.47 -42.93 10.56
CA TYR A 3 9.75 -41.51 10.80
C TYR A 3 8.46 -40.72 10.56
N LEU A 4 7.79 -40.28 11.62
CA LEU A 4 6.77 -39.23 11.51
C LEU A 4 7.51 -37.90 11.43
N ALA A 5 7.57 -37.33 10.21
CA ALA A 5 7.93 -35.94 10.03
C ALA A 5 6.75 -35.07 10.48
N LEU A 6 6.93 -34.37 11.60
CA LEU A 6 6.00 -33.33 12.05
C LEU A 6 6.26 -32.08 11.19
N LEU A 7 5.41 -31.83 10.19
CA LEU A 7 5.36 -30.52 9.53
C LEU A 7 4.69 -29.54 10.51
N ALA A 8 5.49 -28.69 11.14
CA ALA A 8 4.98 -27.51 11.83
C ALA A 8 4.50 -26.53 10.76
N LEU A 9 3.18 -26.50 10.53
CA LEU A 9 2.52 -25.42 9.80
C LEU A 9 2.69 -24.15 10.63
N LEU A 10 3.71 -23.35 10.31
CA LEU A 10 3.80 -21.96 10.75
C LEU A 10 2.61 -21.23 10.15
N SER A 11 1.55 -21.11 10.94
CA SER A 11 0.41 -20.26 10.65
C SER A 11 0.88 -18.81 10.66
N SER A 12 1.26 -18.31 9.49
CA SER A 12 1.49 -16.89 9.26
C SER A 12 0.18 -16.17 9.54
N SER A 13 0.10 -15.47 10.66
CA SER A 13 -0.97 -14.51 10.92
C SER A 13 -0.88 -13.45 9.82
N ALA A 14 -1.74 -13.55 8.80
CA ALA A 14 -1.93 -12.46 7.85
C ALA A 14 -2.46 -11.28 8.66
N PHE A 15 -1.61 -10.31 8.94
CA PHE A 15 -2.03 -9.04 9.52
C PHE A 15 -2.88 -8.36 8.44
N ALA A 16 -4.20 -8.52 8.53
CA ALA A 16 -5.17 -7.68 7.84
C ALA A 16 -5.21 -6.31 8.57
N GLY A 17 -4.06 -5.65 8.65
CA GLY A 17 -3.96 -4.31 9.19
C GLY A 17 -4.49 -3.35 8.14
N GLY A 18 -5.70 -2.84 8.35
CA GLY A 18 -6.22 -1.73 7.57
C GLY A 18 -5.37 -0.47 7.79
N ILE A 19 -5.57 0.53 6.94
CA ILE A 19 -4.92 1.84 7.08
C ILE A 19 -5.44 2.50 8.37
N ASP A 20 -4.53 2.98 9.20
CA ASP A 20 -4.85 3.68 10.45
C ASP A 20 -5.55 5.01 10.16
N SER A 21 -6.33 5.49 11.14
CA SER A 21 -7.13 6.73 10.99
C SER A 21 -6.30 7.99 10.76
N ASP A 22 -4.98 7.94 11.02
CA ASP A 22 -4.02 9.01 10.75
C ASP A 22 -3.36 8.91 9.37
N CYS A 23 -3.92 8.05 8.49
CA CYS A 23 -3.43 7.79 7.14
C CYS A 23 -2.03 7.17 7.12
N THR A 24 -1.79 6.27 8.07
CA THR A 24 -0.56 5.49 8.11
C THR A 24 -0.83 3.99 7.95
N LEU A 25 0.15 3.28 7.41
CA LEU A 25 0.18 1.83 7.40
C LEU A 25 1.59 1.39 7.77
N ASN A 26 1.72 0.51 8.76
CA ASN A 26 3.01 0.08 9.29
C ASN A 26 3.93 1.26 9.68
N GLY A 27 3.34 2.35 10.20
CA GLY A 27 4.05 3.55 10.63
C GLY A 27 4.55 4.47 9.51
N LYS A 28 4.22 4.21 8.23
CA LYS A 28 4.50 5.11 7.12
C LYS A 28 3.24 5.86 6.71
N LYS A 29 3.39 7.15 6.45
CA LYS A 29 2.34 8.00 5.88
C LYS A 29 2.04 7.58 4.44
N LEU A 30 0.77 7.54 4.06
CA LEU A 30 0.33 7.16 2.71
C LEU A 30 0.10 8.39 1.82
N TYR A 31 1.01 9.36 1.91
CA TYR A 31 1.06 10.57 1.11
C TYR A 31 2.51 11.06 0.98
N GLY A 32 2.78 11.90 -0.02
CA GLY A 32 4.11 12.41 -0.31
C GLY A 32 4.65 11.87 -1.63
N LYS A 33 5.98 11.73 -1.69
CA LYS A 33 6.69 11.25 -2.88
C LYS A 33 6.64 9.74 -2.97
N VAL A 34 6.07 9.24 -4.07
CA VAL A 34 5.86 7.82 -4.32
C VAL A 34 6.68 7.38 -5.51
N GLN A 35 7.47 6.32 -5.35
CA GLN A 35 8.15 5.68 -6.46
C GLN A 35 7.53 4.32 -6.76
N VAL A 36 7.27 4.07 -8.04
CA VAL A 36 6.82 2.75 -8.50
C VAL A 36 8.05 1.88 -8.77
N VAL A 37 8.08 0.69 -8.16
CA VAL A 37 9.16 -0.30 -8.35
C VAL A 37 8.56 -1.66 -8.74
N THR A 38 9.41 -2.57 -9.19
CA THR A 38 8.99 -3.90 -9.67
C THR A 38 9.16 -5.02 -8.66
N SER A 39 9.83 -4.76 -7.53
CA SER A 39 10.00 -5.72 -6.43
C SER A 39 10.50 -5.02 -5.17
N PHE A 40 10.27 -5.64 -4.01
CA PHE A 40 10.72 -5.16 -2.70
C PHE A 40 10.23 -3.74 -2.35
N ALA A 41 9.04 -3.39 -2.82
CA ALA A 41 8.37 -2.16 -2.41
C ALA A 41 8.03 -2.17 -0.92
N ASP A 42 7.83 -0.99 -0.35
CA ASP A 42 7.24 -0.83 0.98
C ASP A 42 5.81 -1.39 1.02
N PHE A 43 5.06 -1.21 -0.07
CA PHE A 43 3.67 -1.66 -0.19
C PHE A 43 3.34 -2.25 -1.55
N LYS A 44 2.50 -3.27 -1.56
CA LYS A 44 1.81 -3.80 -2.72
C LYS A 44 0.43 -3.17 -2.84
N VAL A 45 0.16 -2.57 -3.98
CA VAL A 45 -1.06 -1.81 -4.24
C VAL A 45 -1.85 -2.46 -5.37
N GLU A 46 -3.14 -2.66 -5.15
CA GLU A 46 -4.08 -3.01 -6.22
C GLU A 46 -4.89 -1.76 -6.60
N GLU A 47 -4.88 -1.39 -7.88
CA GLU A 47 -5.75 -0.33 -8.40
C GLU A 47 -7.17 -0.88 -8.61
N VAL A 48 -8.16 -0.20 -8.04
CA VAL A 48 -9.58 -0.57 -8.12
C VAL A 48 -10.45 0.64 -8.44
N HIS A 49 -11.69 0.37 -8.88
CA HIS A 49 -12.72 1.40 -9.12
C HIS A 49 -13.87 1.35 -8.10
N SER A 50 -13.82 0.45 -7.12
CA SER A 50 -14.87 0.30 -6.11
C SER A 50 -14.30 -0.35 -4.87
N PHE A 51 -14.78 0.09 -3.71
CA PHE A 51 -14.29 -0.34 -2.39
C PHE A 51 -12.77 -0.19 -2.22
N PRO A 52 -12.19 0.99 -2.51
CA PRO A 52 -10.79 1.24 -2.19
C PRO A 52 -10.59 1.31 -0.68
N ASP A 53 -9.36 1.09 -0.23
CA ASP A 53 -8.93 1.40 1.13
C ASP A 53 -8.40 2.84 1.21
N LEU A 54 -7.85 3.37 0.12
CA LEU A 54 -7.35 4.73 -0.01
C LEU A 54 -7.75 5.35 -1.36
N LYS A 55 -8.29 6.56 -1.34
CA LYS A 55 -8.45 7.38 -2.56
C LYS A 55 -7.19 8.19 -2.77
N VAL A 56 -6.62 8.10 -3.97
CA VAL A 56 -5.38 8.78 -4.31
C VAL A 56 -5.60 9.85 -5.37
N GLU A 57 -5.16 11.07 -5.07
CA GLU A 57 -5.05 12.15 -6.05
C GLU A 57 -3.58 12.28 -6.49
N LYS A 58 -3.36 12.30 -7.81
CA LYS A 58 -2.02 12.49 -8.38
C LYS A 58 -1.69 13.99 -8.35
N LYS A 59 -0.65 14.35 -7.62
CA LYS A 59 -0.13 15.73 -7.54
C LYS A 59 1.18 15.85 -8.31
N SER A 60 1.43 17.05 -8.82
CA SER A 60 2.71 17.39 -9.44
C SER A 60 3.76 17.90 -8.44
N SER A 61 3.33 18.31 -7.24
CA SER A 61 4.15 18.78 -6.12
C SER A 61 3.29 18.96 -4.86
N PHE A 62 3.92 19.08 -3.68
CA PHE A 62 3.25 19.38 -2.40
C PHE A 62 2.15 18.37 -2.05
N ALA A 63 2.48 17.09 -2.13
CA ALA A 63 1.61 15.99 -1.77
C ALA A 63 1.63 15.78 -0.23
N ASP A 64 1.10 16.74 0.51
CA ASP A 64 1.30 16.85 1.96
C ASP A 64 0.12 16.29 2.78
N ASP A 65 -0.99 15.95 2.12
CA ASP A 65 -2.21 15.44 2.74
C ASP A 65 -2.51 13.97 2.39
N CYS A 66 -3.30 13.31 3.23
CA CYS A 66 -3.66 11.89 3.05
C CYS A 66 -4.15 11.56 1.64
N GLY A 67 -3.53 10.57 1.01
CA GLY A 67 -3.89 10.14 -0.35
C GLY A 67 -3.38 11.08 -1.46
N GLU A 68 -2.64 12.13 -1.15
CA GLU A 68 -1.95 12.90 -2.19
C GLU A 68 -0.62 12.24 -2.54
N TRP A 69 -0.43 11.85 -3.81
CA TRP A 69 0.78 11.18 -4.27
C TRP A 69 1.48 11.99 -5.36
N GLU A 70 2.75 12.33 -5.14
CA GLU A 70 3.67 12.88 -6.13
C GLU A 70 4.56 11.75 -6.65
N PHE A 71 4.39 11.34 -7.91
CA PHE A 71 5.21 10.26 -8.46
C PHE A 71 6.62 10.75 -8.86
N VAL A 72 7.65 10.07 -8.35
CA VAL A 72 9.06 10.42 -8.57
C VAL A 72 9.92 9.21 -8.93
N ASP A 73 11.04 9.45 -9.62
CA ASP A 73 12.02 8.41 -9.98
C ASP A 73 13.14 8.24 -8.93
N SER A 74 13.27 9.15 -7.97
CA SER A 74 14.35 9.15 -6.97
C SER A 74 13.96 9.92 -5.70
N PHE A 75 14.54 9.52 -4.57
CA PHE A 75 14.27 10.07 -3.23
C PHE A 75 12.78 10.05 -2.83
N PRO A 76 12.09 8.90 -2.96
CA PRO A 76 10.72 8.78 -2.49
C PRO A 76 10.63 8.76 -0.96
N ASP A 77 9.45 9.11 -0.45
CA ASP A 77 9.09 8.89 0.96
C ASP A 77 8.72 7.41 1.19
N PHE A 78 8.09 6.78 0.20
CA PHE A 78 7.84 5.34 0.14
C PHE A 78 7.70 4.81 -1.29
N THR A 79 7.79 3.50 -1.43
CA THR A 79 7.72 2.79 -2.71
C THR A 79 6.49 1.90 -2.79
N ILE A 80 5.94 1.75 -4.00
CA ILE A 80 4.83 0.84 -4.28
C ILE A 80 5.17 -0.14 -5.40
N GLU A 81 4.58 -1.33 -5.32
CA GLU A 81 4.53 -2.32 -6.40
C GLU A 81 3.06 -2.54 -6.75
N TYR A 82 2.70 -2.35 -8.03
CA TYR A 82 1.34 -2.67 -8.48
C TYR A 82 1.16 -4.18 -8.60
N VAL A 83 0.11 -4.71 -8.00
CA VAL A 83 -0.25 -6.14 -8.04
C VAL A 83 -1.74 -6.31 -8.32
N THR A 84 -2.13 -7.50 -8.78
CA THR A 84 -3.54 -7.87 -9.02
C THR A 84 -4.07 -8.90 -8.02
N SER A 85 -3.25 -9.32 -7.05
CA SER A 85 -3.62 -10.29 -6.04
C SER A 85 -2.73 -10.16 -4.82
N PHE A 86 -3.33 -10.37 -3.64
CA PHE A 86 -2.69 -10.20 -2.34
C PHE A 86 -2.03 -8.81 -2.15
N PRO A 87 -2.76 -7.70 -2.42
CA PRO A 87 -2.25 -6.37 -2.08
C PRO A 87 -2.21 -6.16 -0.57
N ASP A 88 -1.38 -5.22 -0.14
CA ASP A 88 -1.43 -4.70 1.24
C ASP A 88 -2.63 -3.76 1.41
N PHE A 89 -2.96 -2.96 0.39
CA PHE A 89 -4.18 -2.14 0.34
C PHE A 89 -4.59 -1.79 -1.10
N LYS A 90 -5.86 -1.39 -1.27
CA LYS A 90 -6.47 -1.02 -2.54
C LYS A 90 -6.55 0.48 -2.72
N VAL A 91 -6.25 0.95 -3.92
CA VAL A 91 -6.25 2.36 -4.28
C VAL A 91 -7.25 2.64 -5.39
N GLU A 92 -8.04 3.69 -5.24
CA GLU A 92 -8.79 4.30 -6.34
C GLU A 92 -8.16 5.66 -6.68
N PHE A 93 -7.80 5.86 -7.95
CA PHE A 93 -7.33 7.17 -8.40
C PHE A 93 -8.49 8.12 -8.66
N VAL A 94 -8.48 9.27 -7.99
CA VAL A 94 -9.51 10.30 -8.06
C VAL A 94 -8.94 11.65 -8.51
N SER A 95 -9.81 12.56 -8.94
CA SER A 95 -9.44 13.93 -9.32
C SER A 95 -9.64 14.95 -8.20
N SER A 96 -10.28 14.56 -7.10
CA SER A 96 -10.54 15.42 -5.93
C SER A 96 -10.97 14.57 -4.74
N PHE A 97 -10.86 15.14 -3.53
CA PHE A 97 -11.21 14.51 -2.26
C PHE A 97 -10.42 13.20 -1.99
N PRO A 98 -9.07 13.26 -2.01
CA PRO A 98 -8.24 12.13 -1.64
C PRO A 98 -8.37 11.79 -0.15
N GLY A 99 -7.87 10.62 0.23
CA GLY A 99 -7.79 10.16 1.61
C GLY A 99 -8.59 8.89 1.87
N LEU A 100 -8.87 8.63 3.15
CA LEU A 100 -9.63 7.45 3.57
C LEU A 100 -11.10 7.58 3.11
N PRO A 101 -11.74 6.48 2.66
CA PRO A 101 -13.15 6.46 2.25
C PRO A 101 -14.15 6.92 3.32
#